data_AF-A0A2T5JX49-F1
#
_entry.id   AF-A0A2T5JX49-F1
#
_cell.length_a   1.000
_cell.length_b   1.000
_cell.length_c   1.000
_cell.angle_alpha   90.00
_cell.angle_beta   90.00
_cell.angle_gamma   90.00
#
_symmetry.space_group_name_H-M   'P 1'
#
loop_
_entity.id
_entity.type
_entity.pdbx_description
1 polymer ?
#
loop_
_entity_poly.entity_id
_entity_poly.type
_entity_poly.pdbx_seq_one_letter_code
_entity_poly.pdbx_strand_id
1 'polypeptide(L)'
;MIFILNLIALYFAFTSNHTDGVYWGAVLPALYAIIVAPHALIGRTDIPLPRIAKILADKWENAEDLTEYIAKYWMALAYPTTSWKKQRNSVILYLTSFLLGVVYFAKEMFAGGIFMFVVGYILYQMSLRVDWPRSVYTSPEFRDGSDNEFARKEWELAAMSIVAFADLYPDDKALNNSAKEISEDADVKPLLTRYRHEAFGGAG
;
A
#
# COMPACT_ATOMS: atom_id res chain seq x y z
N MET A 1 11.68 -8.02 13.05
CA MET A 1 10.83 -8.30 14.23
C MET A 1 9.67 -9.24 13.89
N ILE A 2 8.70 -8.85 13.04
CA ILE A 2 7.57 -9.74 12.68
C ILE A 2 8.02 -11.07 12.08
N PHE A 3 8.99 -11.09 11.17
CA PHE A 3 9.55 -12.33 10.62
C PHE A 3 10.05 -13.30 11.70
N ILE A 4 10.80 -12.78 12.67
CA ILE A 4 11.39 -13.57 13.76
C ILE A 4 10.29 -14.10 14.70
N LEU A 5 9.34 -13.23 15.07
CA LEU A 5 8.19 -13.62 15.89
C LEU A 5 7.34 -14.69 15.21
N ASN A 6 7.18 -14.59 13.89
CA ASN A 6 6.45 -15.56 13.09
C ASN A 6 7.17 -16.92 13.03
N LEU A 7 8.50 -16.92 12.86
CA LEU A 7 9.30 -18.14 12.93
C LEU A 7 9.23 -18.80 14.31
N ILE A 8 9.31 -18.01 15.38
CA ILE A 8 9.17 -18.52 16.76
C ILE A 8 7.78 -19.11 16.96
N ALA A 9 6.72 -18.42 16.53
CA ALA A 9 5.35 -18.89 16.65
C ALA A 9 5.11 -20.19 15.87
N LEU A 10 5.65 -20.31 14.64
CA LEU A 10 5.60 -21.53 13.86
C LEU A 10 6.40 -22.66 14.53
N TYR A 11 7.60 -22.38 15.03
CA TYR A 11 8.40 -23.37 15.75
C TYR A 11 7.62 -23.95 16.92
N PHE A 12 7.03 -23.11 17.78
CA PHE A 12 6.19 -23.58 18.88
C PHE A 12 4.93 -24.31 18.39
N ALA A 13 4.33 -23.89 17.28
CA ALA A 13 3.15 -24.55 16.73
C ALA A 13 3.41 -25.97 16.21
N PHE A 14 4.65 -26.28 15.80
CA PHE A 14 5.04 -27.60 15.30
C PHE A 14 5.80 -28.46 16.30
N THR A 15 6.42 -27.88 17.33
CA THR A 15 7.21 -28.61 18.34
C THR A 15 6.49 -28.82 19.67
N SER A 16 5.43 -28.04 19.93
CA SER A 16 4.60 -28.23 21.12
C SER A 16 3.70 -29.46 20.95
N ASN A 17 3.86 -30.45 21.83
CA ASN A 17 2.97 -31.61 21.92
C ASN A 17 1.56 -31.27 22.45
N HIS A 18 1.27 -29.99 22.72
CA HIS A 18 -0.06 -29.54 23.14
C HIS A 18 -1.02 -29.49 21.95
N THR A 19 -2.23 -30.01 22.13
CA THR A 19 -3.32 -30.01 21.13
C THR A 19 -3.63 -28.62 20.57
N ASP A 20 -3.46 -27.57 21.37
CA ASP A 20 -3.70 -26.17 20.96
C ASP A 20 -2.46 -25.49 20.36
N GLY A 21 -1.30 -26.16 20.41
CA GLY A 21 -0.02 -25.67 19.90
C GLY A 21 -0.13 -25.17 18.46
N VAL A 22 -0.89 -25.93 17.67
CA VAL A 22 -1.07 -25.73 16.23
C VAL A 22 -1.68 -24.35 15.89
N TYR A 23 -2.42 -23.72 16.81
CA TYR A 23 -3.05 -22.41 16.60
C TYR A 23 -2.11 -21.22 16.84
N TRP A 24 -0.97 -21.40 17.54
CA TRP A 24 -0.06 -20.28 17.82
C TRP A 24 0.52 -19.64 16.56
N GLY A 25 0.74 -20.43 15.50
CA GLY A 25 1.16 -19.90 14.20
C GLY A 25 0.10 -19.02 13.52
N ALA A 26 -1.19 -19.25 13.81
CA ALA A 26 -2.30 -18.50 13.22
C ALA A 26 -2.58 -17.16 13.90
N VAL A 27 -2.18 -17.00 15.16
CA VAL A 27 -2.45 -15.80 15.97
C VAL A 27 -1.85 -14.55 15.32
N LEU A 28 -0.58 -14.60 14.93
CA LEU A 28 0.13 -13.42 14.42
C LEU A 28 -0.44 -12.94 13.07
N PRO A 29 -0.67 -13.80 12.06
CA PRO A 29 -1.34 -13.37 10.83
C PRO A 29 -2.77 -12.86 11.07
N ALA A 30 -3.55 -13.53 11.91
CA ALA A 30 -4.93 -13.12 12.19
C ALA A 30 -5.01 -11.75 12.88
N LEU A 31 -4.19 -11.52 13.92
CA LEU A 31 -4.14 -10.22 14.60
C LEU A 31 -3.68 -9.11 13.66
N TYR A 32 -2.69 -9.38 12.81
CA TYR A 32 -2.23 -8.39 11.84
C TYR A 32 -3.31 -8.04 10.82
N ALA A 33 -4.06 -9.04 10.34
CA ALA A 33 -5.19 -8.82 9.44
C ALA A 33 -6.29 -7.99 10.10
N ILE A 34 -6.64 -8.26 11.36
CA ILE A 34 -7.69 -7.53 12.08
C ILE A 34 -7.29 -6.08 12.36
N ILE A 35 -6.06 -5.85 12.80
CA ILE A 35 -5.64 -4.52 13.27
C ILE A 35 -5.20 -3.64 12.10
N VAL A 36 -4.40 -4.19 11.19
CA VAL A 36 -3.69 -3.38 10.19
C VAL A 36 -4.41 -3.35 8.84
N ALA A 37 -5.09 -4.43 8.44
CA ALA A 37 -5.75 -4.47 7.14
C ALA A 37 -6.89 -3.44 6.99
N PRO A 38 -7.75 -3.14 8.00
CA PRO A 38 -8.76 -2.10 7.87
C PRO A 38 -8.15 -0.73 7.56
N HIS A 39 -7.04 -0.39 8.21
CA HIS A 39 -6.34 0.88 7.99
C HIS A 39 -5.75 0.96 6.57
N ALA A 40 -5.24 -0.16 6.06
CA ALA A 40 -4.65 -0.24 4.74
C ALA A 40 -5.66 -0.33 3.58
N LEU A 41 -6.80 -0.99 3.81
CA LEU A 41 -7.76 -1.34 2.76
C LEU A 41 -8.98 -0.41 2.71
N ILE A 42 -9.37 0.19 3.82
CA ILE A 42 -10.56 1.06 3.86
C ILE A 42 -10.20 2.51 3.55
N GLY A 43 -8.93 2.91 3.70
CA GLY A 43 -8.47 4.24 3.28
C GLY A 43 -9.25 5.36 3.99
N ARG A 44 -9.08 5.49 5.31
CA ARG A 44 -9.63 6.65 6.03
C ARG A 44 -8.76 7.86 5.77
N THR A 45 -9.21 8.69 4.85
CA THR A 45 -8.68 10.04 4.68
C THR A 45 -9.07 10.88 5.90
N ASP A 46 -8.14 11.66 6.43
CA ASP A 46 -8.41 12.69 7.45
C ASP A 46 -9.10 13.92 6.85
N ILE A 47 -8.88 14.18 5.55
CA ILE A 47 -9.55 15.19 4.75
C ILE A 47 -10.72 14.54 3.99
N PRO A 48 -11.95 15.07 4.05
CA PRO A 48 -13.08 14.56 3.27
C PRO A 48 -12.78 14.58 1.75
N LEU A 49 -13.16 13.52 1.03
CA LEU A 49 -12.94 13.40 -0.42
C LEU A 49 -13.39 14.61 -1.24
N PRO A 50 -14.56 15.24 -1.00
CA PRO A 50 -14.97 16.43 -1.76
C PRO A 50 -14.03 17.62 -1.56
N ARG A 51 -13.36 17.69 -0.40
CA ARG A 51 -12.39 18.74 -0.10
C ARG A 51 -11.05 18.47 -0.78
N ILE A 52 -10.62 17.20 -0.86
CA ILE A 52 -9.44 16.79 -1.64
C ILE A 52 -9.66 17.16 -3.12
N ALA A 53 -10.79 16.74 -3.69
CA ALA A 53 -11.14 17.06 -5.09
C ALA A 53 -11.09 18.55 -5.37
N LYS A 54 -11.64 19.37 -4.47
CA LYS A 54 -11.61 20.83 -4.62
C LYS A 54 -10.20 21.40 -4.60
N ILE A 55 -9.37 21.00 -3.64
CA ILE A 55 -7.98 21.49 -3.52
C ILE A 55 -7.16 21.08 -4.74
N LEU A 56 -7.37 19.86 -5.24
CA LEU A 56 -6.66 19.38 -6.41
C LEU A 56 -7.15 20.03 -7.70
N ALA A 57 -8.45 20.28 -7.86
CA ALA A 57 -9.02 20.92 -9.05
C ALA A 57 -8.43 22.31 -9.32
N ASP A 58 -8.07 23.05 -8.26
CA ASP A 58 -7.43 24.36 -8.39
C ASP A 58 -6.01 24.27 -8.97
N LYS A 59 -5.34 23.11 -8.87
CA LYS A 59 -3.91 22.93 -9.20
C LYS A 59 -3.63 21.86 -10.25
N TRP A 60 -4.58 20.99 -10.56
CA TRP A 60 -4.38 19.81 -11.39
C TRP A 60 -5.54 19.64 -12.39
N GLU A 61 -5.20 19.38 -13.64
CA GLU A 61 -6.18 19.14 -14.72
C GLU A 61 -6.92 17.80 -14.53
N ASN A 62 -6.25 16.78 -13.99
CA ASN A 62 -6.78 15.44 -13.73
C ASN A 62 -7.17 15.22 -12.26
N ALA A 63 -7.73 16.24 -11.61
CA ALA A 63 -8.02 16.22 -10.18
C ALA A 63 -8.97 15.10 -9.72
N GLU A 64 -9.93 14.69 -10.56
CA GLU A 64 -10.86 13.59 -10.26
C GLU A 64 -10.13 12.25 -10.16
N ASP A 65 -9.38 11.88 -11.21
CA ASP A 65 -8.53 10.68 -11.24
C ASP A 65 -7.55 10.66 -10.06
N LEU A 66 -6.90 11.79 -9.76
CA LEU A 66 -5.99 11.91 -8.63
C LEU A 66 -6.68 11.74 -7.29
N THR A 67 -7.89 12.29 -7.12
CA THR A 67 -8.64 12.17 -5.87
C THR A 67 -9.02 10.72 -5.60
N GLU A 68 -9.52 10.01 -6.61
CA GLU A 68 -9.85 8.59 -6.49
C GLU A 68 -8.61 7.75 -6.19
N TYR A 69 -7.50 8.03 -6.87
CA TYR A 69 -6.23 7.35 -6.67
C TYR A 69 -5.68 7.57 -5.25
N ILE A 70 -5.70 8.83 -4.78
CA ILE A 70 -5.27 9.22 -3.44
C ILE A 70 -6.16 8.56 -2.37
N ALA A 71 -7.48 8.55 -2.56
CA ALA A 71 -8.41 7.86 -1.67
C ALA A 71 -8.10 6.36 -1.59
N LYS A 72 -7.85 5.74 -2.74
CA LYS A 72 -7.57 4.30 -2.85
C LYS A 72 -6.25 3.94 -2.18
N TYR A 73 -5.20 4.74 -2.35
CA TYR A 73 -3.86 4.45 -1.84
C TYR A 73 -3.41 5.39 -0.71
N TRP A 74 -4.39 5.94 0.01
CA TRP A 74 -4.17 6.91 1.09
C TRP A 74 -3.07 6.50 2.06
N MET A 75 -3.13 5.25 2.51
CA MET A 75 -2.18 4.70 3.48
C MET A 75 -0.73 4.73 2.97
N ALA A 76 -0.54 4.47 1.68
CA ALA A 76 0.78 4.54 1.07
C ALA A 76 1.26 5.99 1.09
N LEU A 77 0.43 6.91 0.59
CA LEU A 77 0.80 8.31 0.41
C LEU A 77 1.05 9.02 1.75
N ALA A 78 0.18 8.82 2.75
CA ALA A 78 0.28 9.41 4.08
C ALA A 78 1.48 8.89 4.91
N TYR A 79 1.98 7.69 4.64
CA TYR A 79 3.06 7.08 5.44
C TYR A 79 4.24 6.55 4.61
N PRO A 80 4.96 7.43 3.86
CA PRO A 80 6.03 7.03 2.95
C PRO A 80 7.12 6.16 3.58
N THR A 81 7.48 6.48 4.82
CA THR A 81 8.63 5.89 5.51
C THR A 81 8.34 4.52 6.11
N THR A 82 7.05 4.14 6.21
CA THR A 82 6.62 2.91 6.88
C THR A 82 5.75 1.99 6.03
N SER A 83 5.23 2.46 4.89
CA SER A 83 4.40 1.67 3.97
C SER A 83 5.11 0.40 3.49
N TRP A 84 6.36 0.50 3.01
CA TRP A 84 7.16 -0.65 2.56
C TRP A 84 7.35 -1.73 3.64
N LYS A 85 7.50 -1.33 4.91
CA LYS A 85 7.61 -2.28 6.04
C LYS A 85 6.31 -3.05 6.22
N LYS A 86 5.17 -2.38 6.06
CA LYS A 86 3.82 -2.97 6.17
C LYS A 86 3.53 -3.89 4.98
N GLN A 87 3.94 -3.52 3.77
CA GLN A 87 3.90 -4.41 2.61
C GLN A 87 4.70 -5.69 2.88
N ARG A 88 5.98 -5.59 3.25
CA ARG A 88 6.83 -6.75 3.55
C ARG A 88 6.24 -7.65 4.64
N ASN A 89 5.71 -7.06 5.72
CA ASN A 89 5.07 -7.82 6.79
C ASN A 89 3.82 -8.55 6.28
N SER A 90 3.01 -7.90 5.45
CA SER A 90 1.83 -8.51 4.83
C SER A 90 2.23 -9.68 3.92
N VAL A 91 3.33 -9.55 3.17
CA VAL A 91 3.87 -10.65 2.33
C VAL A 91 4.21 -11.88 3.17
N ILE A 92 5.01 -11.69 4.22
CA ILE A 92 5.42 -12.79 5.11
C ILE A 92 4.19 -13.46 5.73
N LEU A 93 3.22 -12.67 6.19
CA LEU A 93 2.08 -13.18 6.93
C LEU A 93 1.03 -13.83 6.02
N TYR A 94 0.82 -13.37 4.78
CA TYR A 94 -0.09 -14.08 3.86
C TYR A 94 0.48 -15.43 3.46
N LEU A 95 1.79 -15.51 3.16
CA LEU A 95 2.46 -16.77 2.82
C LEU A 95 2.35 -17.76 3.98
N THR A 96 2.56 -17.27 5.19
CA THR A 96 2.40 -18.06 6.41
C THR A 96 0.96 -18.53 6.59
N SER A 97 -0.02 -17.66 6.31
CA SER A 97 -1.43 -18.00 6.42
C SER A 97 -1.83 -19.09 5.42
N PHE A 98 -1.39 -19.00 4.17
CA PHE A 98 -1.64 -20.04 3.19
C PHE A 98 -0.95 -21.36 3.53
N LEU A 99 0.29 -21.31 4.00
CA LEU A 99 1.00 -22.50 4.48
C LEU A 99 0.24 -23.18 5.64
N LEU A 100 -0.18 -22.41 6.64
CA LEU A 100 -0.98 -22.91 7.76
C LEU A 100 -2.34 -23.43 7.31
N GLY A 101 -2.97 -22.78 6.31
CA GLY A 101 -4.18 -23.26 5.66
C GLY A 101 -4.00 -24.69 5.13
N VAL A 102 -2.96 -24.92 4.32
CA VAL A 102 -2.62 -26.25 3.78
C VAL A 102 -2.38 -27.26 4.91
N VAL A 103 -1.60 -26.88 5.93
CA VAL A 103 -1.30 -27.75 7.08
C VAL A 103 -2.56 -28.13 7.86
N TYR A 104 -3.49 -27.19 8.07
CA TYR A 104 -4.73 -27.46 8.78
C TYR A 104 -5.66 -28.37 7.98
N PHE A 105 -5.72 -28.22 6.66
CA PHE A 105 -6.42 -29.15 5.78
C PHE A 105 -5.82 -30.56 5.85
N ALA A 106 -4.49 -30.68 5.83
CA ALA A 106 -3.81 -31.98 5.94
C ALA A 106 -4.05 -32.67 7.30
N LYS A 107 -4.39 -31.90 8.34
CA LYS A 107 -4.75 -32.39 9.68
C LYS A 107 -6.28 -32.50 9.89
N GLU A 108 -7.07 -32.43 8.83
CA GLU A 108 -8.55 -32.50 8.87
C GLU A 108 -9.22 -31.35 9.67
N MET A 109 -8.49 -30.28 9.99
CA MET A 109 -8.99 -29.08 10.65
C MET A 109 -9.53 -28.07 9.62
N PHE A 110 -10.55 -28.47 8.88
CA PHE A 110 -11.07 -27.73 7.72
C PHE A 110 -11.50 -26.30 8.05
N ALA A 111 -12.21 -26.08 9.16
CA ALA A 111 -12.66 -24.75 9.56
C ALA A 111 -11.49 -23.80 9.83
N GLY A 112 -10.45 -24.27 10.53
CA GLY A 112 -9.22 -23.51 10.73
C GLY A 112 -8.51 -23.24 9.40
N GLY A 113 -8.45 -24.24 8.51
CA GLY A 113 -7.83 -24.10 7.20
C GLY A 113 -8.48 -23.01 6.35
N ILE A 114 -9.82 -23.03 6.25
CA ILE A 114 -10.61 -22.01 5.53
C ILE A 114 -10.36 -20.63 6.13
N PHE A 115 -10.40 -20.51 7.46
CA PHE A 115 -10.13 -19.24 8.14
C PHE A 115 -8.74 -18.69 7.77
N MET A 116 -7.72 -19.53 7.77
CA MET A 116 -6.35 -19.10 7.40
C MET A 116 -6.22 -18.72 5.93
N PHE A 117 -6.95 -19.37 5.01
CA PHE A 117 -7.02 -18.91 3.62
C PHE A 117 -7.68 -17.53 3.50
N VAL A 118 -8.74 -17.25 4.25
CA VAL A 118 -9.38 -15.92 4.26
C VAL A 118 -8.43 -14.86 4.81
N VAL A 119 -7.77 -15.14 5.94
CA VAL A 119 -6.74 -14.26 6.52
C VAL A 119 -5.62 -14.01 5.51
N GLY A 120 -5.12 -15.06 4.87
CA GLY A 120 -4.10 -14.97 3.83
C GLY A 120 -4.54 -14.10 2.65
N TYR A 121 -5.78 -14.25 2.19
CA TYR A 121 -6.31 -13.44 1.10
C TYR A 121 -6.39 -11.95 1.47
N ILE A 122 -6.87 -11.61 2.68
CA ILE A 122 -6.91 -10.22 3.18
C ILE A 122 -5.49 -9.63 3.21
N LEU A 123 -4.52 -10.37 3.74
CA LEU A 123 -3.13 -9.95 3.84
C LEU A 123 -2.45 -9.83 2.47
N TYR A 124 -2.82 -10.69 1.52
CA TYR A 124 -2.37 -10.60 0.13
C TYR A 124 -2.89 -9.31 -0.53
N GLN A 125 -4.19 -9.02 -0.43
CA GLN A 125 -4.78 -7.78 -0.94
C GLN A 125 -4.12 -6.55 -0.30
N MET A 126 -3.85 -6.61 1.00
CA MET A 126 -3.11 -5.57 1.71
C MET A 126 -1.68 -5.42 1.17
N SER A 127 -0.97 -6.52 0.89
CA SER A 127 0.40 -6.47 0.36
C SER A 127 0.49 -5.79 -1.02
N LEU A 128 -0.55 -5.92 -1.84
CA LEU A 128 -0.60 -5.23 -3.13
C LEU A 128 -0.85 -3.73 -2.94
N ARG A 129 -1.73 -3.36 -2.00
CA ARG A 129 -2.25 -1.98 -1.90
C ARG A 129 -1.39 -1.02 -1.08
N VAL A 130 -0.72 -1.51 -0.04
CA VAL A 130 -0.13 -0.66 1.03
C VAL A 130 1.01 0.23 0.58
N ASP A 131 1.74 -0.15 -0.47
CA ASP A 131 2.83 0.67 -1.03
C ASP A 131 2.76 0.77 -2.56
N TRP A 132 1.55 0.62 -3.10
CA TRP A 132 1.31 0.49 -4.53
C TRP A 132 1.85 1.68 -5.35
N PRO A 133 1.55 2.96 -5.03
CA PRO A 133 2.01 4.08 -5.86
C PRO A 133 3.53 4.14 -5.99
N ARG A 134 4.26 3.84 -4.92
CA ARG A 134 5.73 3.82 -4.94
C ARG A 134 6.27 2.59 -5.66
N SER A 135 5.67 1.42 -5.43
CA SER A 135 6.03 0.18 -6.13
C SER A 135 5.89 0.33 -7.65
N VAL A 136 4.76 0.91 -8.10
CA VAL A 136 4.50 1.23 -9.50
C VAL A 136 5.52 2.23 -10.04
N TYR A 137 5.72 3.35 -9.33
CA TYR A 137 6.66 4.40 -9.76
C TYR A 137 8.08 3.86 -9.99
N THR A 138 8.56 2.99 -9.10
CA THR A 138 9.91 2.40 -9.19
C THR A 138 10.02 1.24 -10.19
N SER A 139 8.91 0.74 -10.74
CA SER A 139 8.92 -0.43 -11.61
C SER A 139 9.21 -0.05 -13.07
N PRO A 140 10.28 -0.58 -13.68
CA PRO A 140 10.58 -0.35 -15.10
C PRO A 140 9.45 -0.80 -16.03
N GLU A 141 8.76 -1.89 -15.69
CA GLU A 141 7.65 -2.42 -16.50
C GLU A 141 6.50 -1.42 -16.65
N PHE A 142 6.21 -0.66 -15.59
CA PHE A 142 5.19 0.39 -15.61
C PHE A 142 5.72 1.68 -16.26
N ARG A 143 7.00 2.00 -16.04
CA ARG A 143 7.66 3.18 -16.62
C ARG A 143 7.79 3.09 -18.14
N ASP A 144 8.35 1.99 -18.65
CA ASP A 144 8.67 1.84 -20.07
C ASP A 144 7.40 1.63 -20.91
N GLY A 145 6.30 1.17 -20.29
CA GLY A 145 5.01 1.00 -20.95
C GLY A 145 5.06 0.01 -22.12
N SER A 146 6.08 -0.87 -22.14
CA SER A 146 6.59 -1.52 -23.35
C SER A 146 5.58 -2.40 -24.09
N ASP A 147 4.46 -2.76 -23.46
CA ASP A 147 3.39 -3.54 -24.08
C ASP A 147 1.96 -3.11 -23.67
N ASN A 148 1.80 -2.02 -22.88
CA ASN A 148 0.49 -1.67 -22.31
C ASN A 148 0.34 -0.19 -21.94
N GLU A 149 -0.53 0.53 -22.65
CA GLU A 149 -0.93 1.91 -22.37
C GLU A 149 -1.48 2.07 -20.95
N PHE A 150 -2.15 1.04 -20.42
CA PHE A 150 -2.65 1.04 -19.05
C PHE A 150 -1.53 1.07 -18.01
N ALA A 151 -0.43 0.34 -18.24
CA ALA A 151 0.70 0.31 -17.32
C ALA A 151 1.39 1.68 -17.25
N ARG A 152 1.54 2.34 -18.41
CA ARG A 152 2.05 3.71 -18.46
C ARG A 152 1.12 4.69 -17.75
N LYS A 153 -0.20 4.63 -17.99
CA LYS A 153 -1.16 5.50 -17.31
C LYS A 153 -1.15 5.32 -15.79
N GLU A 154 -1.02 4.08 -15.32
CA GLU A 154 -0.90 3.76 -13.89
C GLU A 154 0.41 4.34 -13.31
N TRP A 155 1.52 4.29 -14.05
CA TRP A 155 2.78 4.94 -13.66
C TRP A 155 2.65 6.46 -13.54
N GLU A 156 2.01 7.10 -14.53
CA GLU A 156 1.80 8.54 -14.54
C GLU A 156 0.91 8.98 -13.37
N LEU A 157 -0.20 8.28 -13.12
CA LEU A 157 -1.08 8.53 -11.98
C LEU A 157 -0.37 8.32 -10.65
N ALA A 158 0.44 7.27 -10.52
CA ALA A 158 1.24 7.02 -9.33
C ALA A 158 2.22 8.17 -9.05
N ALA A 159 2.99 8.59 -10.05
CA ALA A 159 3.95 9.69 -9.93
C ALA A 159 3.25 11.02 -9.57
N MET A 160 2.20 11.38 -10.30
CA MET A 160 1.43 12.61 -10.05
C MET A 160 0.75 12.58 -8.68
N SER A 161 0.21 11.43 -8.25
CA SER A 161 -0.45 11.32 -6.94
C SER A 161 0.51 11.58 -5.77
N ILE A 162 1.79 11.19 -5.88
CA ILE A 162 2.76 11.44 -4.82
C ILE A 162 3.06 12.94 -4.72
N VAL A 163 3.17 13.65 -5.84
CA VAL A 163 3.38 15.10 -5.87
C VAL A 163 2.11 15.85 -5.42
N ALA A 164 0.95 15.47 -5.95
CA ALA A 164 -0.35 16.05 -5.62
C ALA A 164 -0.72 15.84 -4.14
N PHE A 165 -0.31 14.73 -3.54
CA PHE A 165 -0.54 14.48 -2.13
C PHE A 165 0.24 15.45 -1.22
N ALA A 166 1.45 15.86 -1.62
CA ALA A 166 2.20 16.88 -0.88
C ALA A 166 1.51 18.26 -0.94
N ASP A 167 0.79 18.57 -2.03
CA ASP A 167 -0.02 19.80 -2.10
C ASP A 167 -1.15 19.85 -1.06
N LEU A 168 -1.59 18.70 -0.52
CA LEU A 168 -2.59 18.61 0.55
C LEU A 168 -1.99 18.89 1.94
N TYR A 169 -0.67 18.73 2.11
CA TYR A 169 0.05 18.86 3.39
C TYR A 169 1.34 19.69 3.22
N PRO A 170 1.21 21.00 2.97
CA PRO A 170 2.38 21.86 2.71
C PRO A 170 3.36 21.92 3.89
N ASP A 171 2.91 21.63 5.12
CA ASP A 171 3.74 21.68 6.33
C ASP A 171 4.50 20.36 6.60
N ASP A 172 4.18 19.26 5.90
CA ASP A 172 4.84 17.96 6.12
C ASP A 172 6.15 17.86 5.32
N LYS A 173 7.27 17.99 6.04
CA LYS A 173 8.62 17.90 5.46
C LYS A 173 8.90 16.56 4.78
N ALA A 174 8.40 15.44 5.32
CA ALA A 174 8.68 14.13 4.77
C ALA A 174 7.95 13.92 3.43
N LEU A 175 6.69 14.37 3.36
CA LEU A 175 5.91 14.33 2.11
C LEU A 175 6.51 15.27 1.06
N ASN A 176 6.86 16.50 1.43
CA ASN A 176 7.47 17.47 0.53
C ASN A 176 8.83 17.00 -0.02
N ASN A 177 9.67 16.39 0.81
CA ASN A 177 10.95 15.84 0.35
C ASN A 177 10.74 14.70 -0.66
N SER A 178 9.80 13.80 -0.40
CA SER A 178 9.46 12.71 -1.32
C SER A 178 8.89 13.24 -2.64
N ALA A 179 8.03 14.24 -2.58
CA ALA A 179 7.46 14.88 -3.78
C ALA A 179 8.53 15.63 -4.57
N LYS A 180 9.47 16.30 -3.90
CA LYS A 180 10.57 17.01 -4.55
C LYS A 180 11.45 16.07 -5.35
N GLU A 181 11.88 14.95 -4.76
CA GLU A 181 12.68 13.93 -5.43
C GLU A 181 12.00 13.42 -6.72
N ILE A 182 10.70 13.13 -6.64
CA ILE A 182 9.91 12.66 -7.80
C ILE A 182 9.70 13.77 -8.84
N SER A 183 9.48 15.01 -8.41
CA SER A 183 9.31 16.15 -9.32
C SER A 183 10.59 16.50 -10.08
N GLU A 184 11.75 16.08 -9.58
CA GLU A 184 13.05 16.29 -10.22
C GLU A 184 13.37 15.21 -11.28
N ASP A 185 12.65 14.08 -11.32
CA ASP A 185 12.82 13.02 -12.33
C ASP A 185 12.50 13.55 -13.73
N ALA A 186 13.40 13.25 -14.67
CA ALA A 186 13.33 13.69 -16.06
C ALA A 186 12.06 13.23 -16.78
N ASP A 187 11.53 12.07 -16.44
CA ASP A 187 10.31 11.53 -17.05
C ASP A 187 9.03 12.08 -16.41
N VAL A 188 9.13 12.63 -15.19
CA VAL A 188 8.00 13.20 -14.45
C VAL A 188 7.82 14.67 -14.75
N LYS A 189 8.89 15.43 -14.98
CA LYS A 189 8.83 16.86 -15.31
C LYS A 189 7.85 17.19 -16.44
N PRO A 190 7.87 16.50 -17.61
CA PRO A 190 6.92 16.77 -18.69
C PRO A 190 5.46 16.51 -18.28
N LEU A 191 5.21 15.52 -17.42
CA LEU A 191 3.88 15.23 -16.90
C LEU A 191 3.38 16.35 -15.99
N LEU A 192 4.25 16.86 -15.12
CA LEU A 192 3.91 17.96 -14.23
C LEU A 192 3.62 19.24 -15.02
N THR A 193 4.42 19.57 -16.04
CA THR A 193 4.15 20.71 -16.93
C THR A 193 2.82 20.57 -17.67
N ARG A 194 2.43 19.33 -18.01
CA ARG A 194 1.16 19.07 -18.72
C ARG A 194 -0.06 19.18 -17.80
N TYR A 195 -0.01 18.54 -16.64
CA TYR A 195 -1.20 18.32 -15.79
C TYR A 195 -1.30 19.26 -14.60
N ARG A 196 -0.21 19.91 -14.18
CA ARG A 196 -0.22 20.82 -13.02
C ARG A 196 -0.32 22.25 -13.50
N HIS A 197 -1.34 22.96 -13.03
CA HIS A 197 -1.42 24.40 -13.18
C HIS A 197 -0.29 25.02 -12.36
N GLU A 198 0.70 25.61 -13.02
CA GLU A 198 1.62 26.51 -12.32
C GLU A 198 0.78 27.63 -11.72
N ALA A 199 0.89 27.82 -10.40
CA ALA A 199 0.42 29.06 -9.81
C ALA A 199 1.23 30.18 -10.47
N PHE A 200 0.60 30.92 -11.40
CA PHE A 200 1.04 32.27 -11.75
C PHE A 200 0.96 33.11 -10.47
N GLY A 201 2.03 33.06 -9.68
CA GLY A 201 2.09 33.56 -8.31
C GLY A 201 3.53 33.65 -7.83
N GLY A 202 4.37 34.32 -8.60
CA GLY A 202 5.78 34.58 -8.30
C GLY A 202 6.42 35.60 -9.24
N ALA A 203 5.67 36.62 -9.65
CA ALA A 203 6.22 37.89 -10.10
C ALA A 203 5.94 38.92 -9.01
N GLY A 204 7.01 39.42 -8.38
CA GLY A 204 6.97 40.39 -7.28
C GLY A 204 8.26 40.37 -6.49
#